data_AF-A0AAW5QPG8-F1
#
_entry.id   AF-A0AAW5QPG8-F1
#
_cell.length_a   1.000
_cell.length_b   1.000
_cell.length_c   1.000
_cell.angle_alpha   90.00
_cell.angle_beta   90.00
_cell.angle_gamma   90.00
#
_symmetry.space_group_name_H-M   'P 1'
#
loop_
_entity.id
_entity.type
_entity.pdbx_description
1 polymer ?
#
loop_
_entity_poly.entity_id
_entity_poly.type
_entity_poly.pdbx_seq_one_letter_code
_entity_poly.pdbx_strand_id
1 'polypeptide(L)'
;MSDPKPRYWSVGSRDLSPEQCKSRYSLAFMNALCAQAGVTIGETRQDEDVHAIDMAVNFTEAPVQVQLKCSSAKTMSGPFERIDLEERWIEKWAMSQLPVFLVLVVVPDDRADWLSDNERSTLHRAHAYWMSSPEFC
;
A
#
# COMPACT_ATOMS: atom_id res chain seq x y z
N MET A 1 -47.17 5.94 -29.33
CA MET A 1 -47.24 5.59 -27.90
C MET A 1 -45.91 4.93 -27.58
N SER A 2 -45.01 5.62 -26.88
CA SER A 2 -43.65 5.12 -26.58
C SER A 2 -43.65 4.53 -25.18
N ASP A 3 -43.16 3.30 -25.03
CA ASP A 3 -42.96 2.69 -23.73
C ASP A 3 -41.96 3.52 -22.88
N PRO A 4 -42.21 3.67 -21.56
CA PRO A 4 -41.27 4.36 -20.69
C PRO A 4 -40.02 3.50 -20.50
N LYS A 5 -38.84 4.06 -20.76
CA LYS A 5 -37.56 3.43 -20.43
C LYS A 5 -37.50 3.16 -18.93
N PRO A 6 -37.20 1.93 -18.48
CA PRO A 6 -37.06 1.63 -17.06
C PRO A 6 -35.88 2.42 -16.49
N ARG A 7 -36.14 3.19 -15.42
CA ARG A 7 -35.11 3.85 -14.61
C ARG A 7 -34.61 2.83 -13.59
N TYR A 8 -33.54 2.11 -13.91
CA TYR A 8 -32.86 1.29 -12.91
C TYR A 8 -31.91 2.18 -12.09
N TRP A 9 -31.96 2.03 -10.77
CA TRP A 9 -30.93 2.49 -9.84
C TRP A 9 -30.10 1.27 -9.45
N SER A 10 -28.84 1.23 -9.88
CA SER A 10 -27.87 0.25 -9.41
C SER A 10 -27.11 0.85 -8.23
N VAL A 11 -27.32 0.31 -7.05
CA VAL A 11 -26.42 0.53 -5.91
C VAL A 11 -25.27 -0.46 -6.09
N GLY A 12 -24.05 0.05 -6.32
CA GLY A 12 -22.86 -0.80 -6.38
C GLY A 12 -22.69 -1.61 -5.10
N SER A 13 -22.07 -2.79 -5.20
CA SER A 13 -21.70 -3.58 -4.01
C SER A 13 -20.98 -2.68 -2.99
N ARG A 14 -21.31 -2.86 -1.70
CA ARG A 14 -20.68 -2.13 -0.58
C ARG A 14 -19.30 -2.67 -0.22
N ASP A 15 -18.78 -3.61 -1.00
CA ASP A 15 -17.49 -4.23 -0.73
C ASP A 15 -16.37 -3.33 -1.23
N LEU A 16 -15.22 -3.43 -0.58
CA LEU A 16 -14.02 -2.71 -1.00
C LEU A 16 -13.59 -3.18 -2.39
N SER A 17 -13.22 -2.24 -3.25
CA SER A 17 -12.59 -2.56 -4.54
C SER A 17 -11.27 -3.31 -4.34
N PRO A 18 -10.76 -4.03 -5.35
CA PRO A 18 -9.46 -4.71 -5.26
C PRO A 18 -8.32 -3.77 -4.85
N GLU A 19 -8.29 -2.55 -5.39
CA GLU A 19 -7.27 -1.55 -5.05
C GLU A 19 -7.43 -1.02 -3.62
N GLN A 20 -8.68 -0.84 -3.14
CA GLN A 20 -8.93 -0.50 -1.73
C GLN A 20 -8.53 -1.64 -0.79
N CYS A 21 -8.75 -2.90 -1.18
CA CYS A 21 -8.27 -4.07 -0.43
C CYS A 21 -6.74 -4.08 -0.35
N LYS A 22 -6.06 -3.88 -1.48
CA LYS A 22 -4.61 -3.83 -1.58
C LYS A 22 -4.01 -2.74 -0.69
N SER A 23 -4.54 -1.52 -0.78
CA SER A 23 -4.14 -0.38 0.06
C SER A 23 -4.26 -0.71 1.56
N ARG A 24 -5.40 -1.22 2.01
CA ARG A 24 -5.62 -1.60 3.42
C ARG A 24 -4.75 -2.78 3.84
N TYR A 25 -4.50 -3.74 2.94
CA TYR A 25 -3.65 -4.89 3.24
C TYR A 25 -2.18 -4.49 3.41
N SER A 26 -1.62 -3.64 2.54
CA SER A 26 -0.24 -3.17 2.72
C SER A 26 -0.03 -2.43 4.04
N LEU A 27 -1.03 -1.64 4.48
CA LEU A 27 -0.98 -0.99 5.79
C LEU A 27 -1.00 -2.01 6.92
N ALA A 28 -1.93 -2.97 6.89
CA ALA A 28 -2.01 -4.03 7.89
C ALA A 28 -0.73 -4.88 7.96
N PHE A 29 -0.13 -5.19 6.81
CA PHE A 29 1.14 -5.90 6.71
C PHE A 29 2.28 -5.10 7.38
N MET A 30 2.39 -3.79 7.08
CA MET A 30 3.38 -2.94 7.73
C MET A 30 3.14 -2.77 9.22
N ASN A 31 1.89 -2.66 9.65
CA ASN A 31 1.54 -2.59 11.07
C ASN A 31 2.00 -3.83 11.82
N ALA A 32 1.80 -5.03 11.24
CA ALA A 32 2.28 -6.28 11.82
C ALA A 32 3.81 -6.31 11.93
N LEU A 33 4.53 -5.87 10.88
CA LEU A 33 6.00 -5.78 10.91
C LEU A 33 6.51 -4.78 11.95
N CYS A 34 5.92 -3.58 12.02
CA CYS A 34 6.31 -2.57 12.99
C CYS A 34 6.01 -3.01 14.42
N ALA A 35 4.86 -3.66 14.65
CA ALA A 35 4.51 -4.24 15.94
C ALA A 35 5.50 -5.35 16.35
N GLN A 36 5.88 -6.23 15.42
CA GLN A 36 6.92 -7.24 15.66
C GLN A 36 8.26 -6.60 16.01
N ALA A 37 8.64 -5.50 15.33
CA ALA A 37 9.87 -4.77 15.58
C ALA A 37 9.83 -3.91 16.87
N GLY A 38 8.66 -3.76 17.50
CA GLY A 38 8.48 -2.90 18.67
C GLY A 38 8.54 -1.40 18.35
N VAL A 39 8.26 -1.01 17.11
CA VAL A 39 8.33 0.38 16.65
C VAL A 39 6.93 0.98 16.55
N THR A 40 6.79 2.22 16.99
CA THR A 40 5.50 2.93 16.92
C THR A 40 5.31 3.56 15.55
N ILE A 41 4.06 3.74 15.14
CA ILE A 41 3.70 4.27 13.83
C ILE A 41 2.67 5.39 13.98
N GLY A 42 2.63 6.29 13.00
CA GLY A 42 1.55 7.25 12.79
C GLY A 42 0.95 7.05 11.40
N GLU A 43 -0.30 6.62 11.32
CA GLU A 43 -0.99 6.42 10.05
C GLU A 43 -1.57 7.73 9.51
N THR A 44 -1.42 7.98 8.22
CA THR A 44 -2.18 9.01 7.52
C THR A 44 -3.53 8.42 7.15
N ARG A 45 -4.63 9.16 7.38
CA ARG A 45 -5.95 8.68 6.96
C ARG A 45 -6.02 8.64 5.44
N GLN A 46 -6.67 7.61 4.93
CA GLN A 46 -6.97 7.46 3.52
C GLN A 46 -7.70 8.72 3.01
N ASP A 47 -7.28 9.25 1.86
CA ASP A 47 -7.74 10.51 1.24
C ASP A 47 -7.23 11.81 1.90
N GLU A 48 -6.46 11.73 2.99
CA GLU A 48 -5.76 12.87 3.62
C GLU A 48 -4.27 12.94 3.24
N ASP A 49 -3.78 12.01 2.40
CA ASP A 49 -2.38 11.85 1.99
C ASP A 49 -1.96 12.85 0.89
N VAL A 50 -2.00 14.14 1.22
CA VAL A 50 -1.59 15.23 0.30
C VAL A 50 -0.16 15.03 -0.24
N HIS A 51 0.70 14.37 0.53
CA HIS A 51 2.11 14.14 0.19
C HIS A 51 2.41 12.77 -0.42
N ALA A 52 1.39 11.93 -0.68
CA ALA A 52 1.58 10.51 -0.98
C ALA A 52 2.51 9.89 0.08
N ILE A 53 2.05 9.89 1.33
CA ILE A 53 2.67 9.26 2.48
C ILE A 53 1.55 8.57 3.26
N ASP A 54 1.60 7.25 3.32
CA ASP A 54 0.57 6.44 3.98
C ASP A 54 0.81 6.33 5.50
N MET A 55 2.06 6.38 5.93
CA MET A 55 2.41 6.30 7.35
C MET A 55 3.78 6.91 7.67
N ALA A 56 4.01 7.19 8.95
CA ALA A 56 5.32 7.45 9.53
C ALA A 56 5.71 6.31 10.47
N VAL A 57 6.95 5.85 10.39
CA VAL A 57 7.54 4.89 11.34
C VAL A 57 8.46 5.67 12.27
N ASN A 58 8.19 5.61 13.57
CA ASN A 58 8.83 6.49 14.55
C ASN A 58 10.00 5.76 15.24
N PHE A 59 11.23 6.10 14.83
CA PHE A 59 12.44 5.70 15.54
C PHE A 59 12.85 6.74 16.59
N THR A 60 13.80 6.37 17.44
CA THR A 60 14.34 7.26 18.49
C THR A 60 15.05 8.46 17.89
N GLU A 61 15.79 8.25 16.80
CA GLU A 61 16.61 9.25 16.14
C GLU A 61 15.76 10.23 15.35
N ALA A 62 14.86 9.71 14.51
CA ALA A 62 13.93 10.48 13.71
C ALA A 62 12.81 9.59 13.14
N PRO A 63 11.61 10.13 12.88
CA PRO A 63 10.61 9.43 12.09
C PRO A 63 11.06 9.32 10.63
N VAL A 64 10.68 8.22 9.98
CA VAL A 64 10.77 8.07 8.52
C VAL A 64 9.37 8.04 7.94
N GLN A 65 9.22 8.61 6.75
CA GLN A 65 7.96 8.61 6.02
C GLN A 65 7.92 7.40 5.10
N VAL A 66 6.74 6.79 4.95
CA VAL A 66 6.55 5.59 4.14
C VAL A 66 5.37 5.78 3.20
N GLN A 67 5.63 5.65 1.90
CA GLN A 67 4.61 5.39 0.90
C GLN A 67 4.51 3.88 0.68
N LEU A 68 3.30 3.36 0.77
CA LEU A 68 2.97 1.98 0.50
C LEU A 68 2.39 1.83 -0.90
N LYS A 69 2.85 0.80 -1.59
CA LYS A 69 2.19 0.25 -2.77
C LYS A 69 1.98 -1.23 -2.54
N CYS A 70 0.90 -1.75 -3.12
CA CYS A 70 0.61 -3.17 -3.06
C CYS A 70 0.31 -3.66 -4.48
N SER A 71 0.98 -4.73 -4.91
CA SER A 71 0.80 -5.31 -6.24
C SER A 71 0.62 -6.82 -6.13
N SER A 72 -0.23 -7.37 -6.99
CA SER A 72 -0.23 -8.81 -7.26
C SER A 72 0.57 -9.17 -8.51
N ALA A 73 0.80 -8.18 -9.37
CA ALA A 73 1.52 -8.35 -10.62
C ALA A 73 3.03 -8.39 -10.38
N LYS A 74 3.66 -9.43 -10.91
CA LYS A 74 5.10 -9.48 -11.20
C LYS A 74 5.35 -8.77 -12.51
N THR A 75 5.42 -7.44 -12.51
CA THR A 75 5.96 -6.73 -13.69
C THR A 75 7.48 -6.79 -13.58
N MET A 76 8.03 -7.99 -13.79
CA MET A 76 9.46 -8.22 -13.78
C MET A 76 10.06 -7.73 -15.09
N SER A 77 10.92 -6.72 -15.01
CA SER A 77 11.84 -6.36 -16.09
C SER A 77 13.22 -6.91 -15.75
N GLY A 78 13.51 -8.15 -16.17
CA GLY A 78 14.72 -8.85 -15.73
C GLY A 78 14.65 -9.19 -14.24
N PRO A 79 15.68 -8.89 -13.41
CA PRO A 79 15.67 -9.21 -11.98
C PRO A 79 14.95 -8.17 -11.11
N PHE A 80 14.32 -7.14 -11.70
CA PHE A 80 13.73 -6.01 -10.97
C PHE A 80 12.21 -5.99 -11.11
N GLU A 81 11.53 -5.74 -9.99
CA GLU A 81 10.11 -5.35 -9.99
C GLU A 81 10.00 -3.86 -10.32
N ARG A 82 9.20 -3.53 -11.33
CA ARG A 82 8.97 -2.14 -11.73
C ARG A 82 7.58 -1.70 -11.30
N ILE A 83 7.53 -0.55 -10.63
CA ILE A 83 6.28 0.15 -10.31
C ILE A 83 6.29 1.52 -10.95
N ASP A 84 5.16 1.88 -11.54
CA ASP A 84 4.98 3.20 -12.11
C ASP A 84 4.65 4.17 -10.98
N LEU A 85 5.47 5.21 -10.90
CA LEU A 85 5.34 6.30 -9.94
C LEU A 85 4.98 7.57 -10.68
N GLU A 86 4.09 8.36 -10.10
CA GLU A 86 3.76 9.66 -10.66
C GLU A 86 4.89 10.65 -10.34
N GLU A 87 5.36 11.39 -11.35
CA GLU A 87 6.45 12.36 -11.22
C GLU A 87 6.18 13.38 -10.10
N ARG A 88 4.92 13.84 -9.97
CA ARG A 88 4.49 14.74 -8.90
C ARG A 88 4.68 14.18 -7.48
N TRP A 89 4.72 12.86 -7.30
CA TRP A 89 5.01 12.25 -5.99
C TRP A 89 6.51 12.30 -5.72
N ILE A 90 7.33 11.96 -6.72
CA ILE A 90 8.79 12.01 -6.63
C ILE A 90 9.25 13.44 -6.30
N GLU A 91 8.70 14.45 -6.98
CA GLU A 91 8.99 15.87 -6.70
C GLU A 91 8.67 16.26 -5.24
N LYS A 92 7.55 15.78 -4.70
CA LYS A 92 7.17 16.03 -3.30
C LYS A 92 8.13 15.35 -2.33
N TRP A 93 8.53 14.12 -2.62
CA TRP A 93 9.45 13.36 -1.77
C TRP A 93 10.86 13.95 -1.79
N ALA A 94 11.31 14.49 -2.94
CA ALA A 94 12.58 15.19 -3.06
C ALA A 94 12.67 16.46 -2.20
N MET A 95 11.53 17.11 -1.93
CA MET A 95 11.46 18.26 -1.03
C MET A 95 11.37 17.87 0.46
N SER A 96 11.10 16.61 0.78
CA SER A 96 10.95 16.16 2.16
C SER A 96 12.28 16.25 2.91
N GLN A 97 12.23 16.79 4.13
CA GLN A 97 13.37 16.83 5.03
C GLN A 97 13.51 15.54 5.86
N LEU A 98 12.53 14.64 5.77
CA LEU A 98 12.57 13.32 6.37
C LEU A 98 12.87 12.27 5.29
N PRO A 99 13.57 11.17 5.62
CA PRO A 99 13.72 10.06 4.69
C PRO A 99 12.35 9.54 4.26
N VAL A 100 12.14 9.41 2.95
CA VAL A 100 10.94 8.79 2.39
C VAL A 100 11.30 7.41 1.87
N PHE A 101 10.62 6.39 2.40
CA PHE A 101 10.70 5.03 1.93
C PHE A 101 9.50 4.72 1.05
N LEU A 102 9.76 4.13 -0.11
CA LEU A 102 8.74 3.50 -0.92
C LEU A 102 8.80 2.00 -0.66
N VAL A 103 7.70 1.45 -0.14
CA VAL A 103 7.57 0.03 0.18
C VAL A 103 6.56 -0.60 -0.77
N LEU A 104 7.00 -1.59 -1.52
CA LEU A 104 6.16 -2.41 -2.39
C LEU A 104 5.86 -3.75 -1.71
N VAL A 105 4.61 -3.95 -1.30
CA VAL A 105 4.11 -5.24 -0.80
C VAL A 105 3.58 -6.05 -1.98
N VAL A 106 4.16 -7.23 -2.19
CA VAL A 106 3.76 -8.16 -3.26
C VAL A 106 2.92 -9.28 -2.67
N VAL A 107 1.71 -9.45 -3.22
CA VAL A 107 0.70 -10.43 -2.78
C VAL A 107 0.34 -11.40 -3.91
N PRO A 108 -0.30 -12.55 -3.63
CA PRO A 108 -0.90 -13.39 -4.65
C PRO A 108 -2.00 -12.66 -5.42
N ASP A 109 -2.32 -13.14 -6.63
CA ASP A 109 -3.40 -12.57 -7.46
C ASP A 109 -4.78 -12.74 -6.81
N ASP A 110 -5.04 -13.90 -6.21
CA ASP A 110 -6.29 -14.11 -5.48
C ASP A 110 -6.19 -13.53 -4.07
N ARG A 111 -7.15 -12.67 -3.72
CA ARG A 111 -7.28 -12.09 -2.37
C ARG A 111 -7.45 -13.15 -1.30
N ALA A 112 -8.10 -14.27 -1.62
CA ALA A 112 -8.27 -15.38 -0.68
C ALA A 112 -6.92 -15.99 -0.25
N ASP A 113 -5.88 -15.84 -1.07
CA ASP A 113 -4.56 -16.40 -0.81
C ASP A 113 -3.62 -15.43 -0.06
N TRP A 114 -4.04 -14.20 0.23
CA TRP A 114 -3.16 -13.21 0.87
C TRP A 114 -2.77 -13.59 2.30
N LEU A 115 -3.69 -14.26 3.01
CA LEU A 115 -3.47 -14.83 4.33
C LEU A 115 -3.66 -16.34 4.25
N SER A 116 -2.85 -17.07 5.00
CA SER A 116 -3.09 -18.49 5.26
C SER A 116 -3.01 -18.74 6.75
N ASP A 117 -3.93 -19.53 7.27
CA ASP A 117 -3.92 -19.96 8.65
C ASP A 117 -3.44 -21.41 8.80
N ASN A 118 -2.91 -21.71 9.98
CA ASN A 118 -2.77 -23.05 10.50
C ASN A 118 -3.19 -23.04 11.98
N GLU A 119 -3.12 -24.19 12.66
CA GLU A 119 -3.61 -24.34 14.05
C GLU A 119 -3.06 -23.30 15.04
N ARG A 120 -1.91 -22.68 14.76
CA ARG A 120 -1.22 -21.80 15.71
C ARG A 120 -0.75 -20.47 15.12
N SER A 121 -1.02 -20.19 13.86
CA SER A 121 -0.51 -18.97 13.22
C SER A 121 -1.36 -18.53 12.04
N THR A 122 -1.33 -17.22 11.81
CA THR A 122 -1.78 -16.59 10.58
C THR A 122 -0.54 -16.06 9.87
N LEU A 123 -0.33 -16.51 8.64
CA LEU A 123 0.80 -16.14 7.80
C LEU A 123 0.34 -15.19 6.70
N HIS A 124 1.01 -14.05 6.58
CA HIS A 124 0.94 -13.22 5.39
C HIS A 124 1.71 -13.90 4.26
N ARG A 125 1.01 -14.29 3.19
CA ARG A 125 1.64 -14.85 1.98
C ARG A 125 2.18 -13.74 1.08
N ALA A 126 2.90 -12.80 1.68
CA ALA A 126 3.40 -11.61 1.02
C ALA A 126 4.90 -11.42 1.31
N HIS A 127 5.56 -10.65 0.46
CA HIS A 127 6.91 -10.15 0.71
C HIS A 127 6.96 -8.68 0.34
N ALA A 128 7.94 -7.94 0.87
CA ALA A 128 8.10 -6.53 0.60
C ALA A 128 9.48 -6.19 0.06
N TYR A 129 9.51 -5.27 -0.90
CA TYR A 129 10.70 -4.58 -1.35
C TYR A 129 10.64 -3.13 -0.86
N TRP A 130 11.77 -2.50 -0.66
CA TRP A 130 11.82 -1.09 -0.29
C TRP A 130 13.02 -0.39 -0.93
N MET A 131 12.86 0.91 -1.12
CA MET A 131 13.93 1.83 -1.50
C MET A 131 13.72 3.18 -0.81
N SER A 132 14.77 3.97 -0.67
CA SER A 132 14.73 5.28 -0.01
C SER A 132 14.99 6.44 -0.97
N SER A 133 14.52 7.65 -0.65
CA SER A 133 14.59 8.83 -1.54
C SER A 133 15.96 9.19 -2.11
N PRO A 134 17.11 8.92 -1.47
CA PRO A 134 18.41 9.08 -2.11
C PRO A 134 18.66 8.14 -3.32
N GLU A 135 17.86 7.08 -3.46
CA GLU A 135 18.05 6.04 -4.49
C GLU A 135 17.13 6.23 -5.71
N PHE A 136 16.18 7.18 -5.65
CA PHE A 136 15.26 7.49 -6.74
C PHE A 136 15.17 8.99 -7.10
N CYS A 137 15.95 9.85 -6.44
CA CYS A 137 16.11 11.27 -6.75
C CYS A 137 17.51 11.58 -7.29
#